data_AF-A0A059DSS6-F1
#
_entry.id   AF-A0A059DSS6-F1
#
_cell.length_a   1.000
_cell.length_b   1.000
_cell.length_c   1.000
_cell.angle_alpha   90.00
_cell.angle_beta   90.00
_cell.angle_gamma   90.00
#
_symmetry.space_group_name_H-M   'P 1'
#
loop_
_entity.id
_entity.type
_entity.pdbx_description
1 polymer ?
#
loop_
_entity_poly.entity_id
_entity_poly.type
_entity_poly.pdbx_seq_one_letter_code
_entity_poly.pdbx_strand_id
1 'polypeptide(L)'
;MAYASGVRVSSLAGLVGAAVGGYIGYTQAADVSELTPLAGALILGGVGLVAGSAGAFLLKSLMQFLIYLIMFGVLIYVFQGPIEQLTGINPVQATLHLLSDIGIPVGSWLKSTGG
;
A
#
# COMPACT_ATOMS: atom_id res chain seq x y z
N MET A 1 14.97 11.92 0.06
CA MET A 1 14.60 11.89 1.50
C MET A 1 13.43 10.95 1.86
N ALA A 2 12.76 10.29 0.90
CA ALA A 2 11.67 9.33 1.17
C ALA A 2 12.11 7.98 1.77
N TYR A 3 13.37 7.58 1.59
CA TYR A 3 13.92 6.37 2.20
C TYR A 3 14.08 6.53 3.73
N ALA A 4 14.63 7.66 4.17
CA ALA A 4 14.83 7.96 5.60
C ALA A 4 13.51 8.08 6.38
N SER A 5 12.44 8.60 5.77
CA SER A 5 11.12 8.64 6.43
C SER A 5 10.50 7.24 6.52
N GLY A 6 10.67 6.41 5.49
CA GLY A 6 10.16 5.03 5.53
C GLY A 6 10.87 4.13 6.54
N VAL A 7 12.18 4.29 6.72
CA VAL A 7 12.91 3.59 7.77
C VAL A 7 12.38 3.99 9.15
N ARG A 8 12.09 5.28 9.38
CA ARG A 8 11.51 5.76 10.65
C ARG A 8 10.09 5.24 10.89
N VAL A 9 9.24 5.18 9.86
CA VAL A 9 7.87 4.68 9.99
C VAL A 9 7.85 3.16 10.19
N SER A 10 8.69 2.42 9.48
CA SER A 10 8.82 0.96 9.65
C SER A 10 9.43 0.59 11.01
N SER A 11 10.42 1.34 11.49
CA SER A 11 10.97 1.14 12.84
C SER A 11 9.97 1.48 13.94
N LEU A 12 9.16 2.53 13.76
CA LEU A 12 8.12 2.90 14.71
C LEU A 12 7.02 1.84 14.74
N ALA A 13 6.58 1.36 13.57
CA ALA A 13 5.59 0.29 13.48
C ALA A 13 6.10 -1.04 14.05
N GLY A 14 7.40 -1.34 13.86
CA GLY A 14 8.06 -2.47 14.51
C GLY A 14 8.08 -2.32 16.04
N LEU A 15 8.41 -1.14 16.58
CA LEU A 15 8.36 -0.89 18.02
C LEU A 15 6.95 -1.01 18.60
N VAL A 16 5.94 -0.48 17.92
CA VAL A 16 4.53 -0.62 18.32
C VAL A 16 4.11 -2.08 18.29
N GLY A 17 4.44 -2.80 17.21
CA GLY A 17 4.18 -4.22 17.11
C GLY A 17 4.88 -5.02 18.20
N ALA A 18 6.13 -4.68 18.54
CA ALA A 18 6.88 -5.32 19.62
C ALA A 18 6.27 -5.06 20.99
N ALA A 19 5.81 -3.83 21.25
CA ALA A 19 5.16 -3.47 22.51
C ALA A 19 3.81 -4.20 22.67
N VAL A 20 2.99 -4.22 21.61
CA VAL A 20 1.69 -4.91 21.63
C VAL A 20 1.87 -6.42 21.73
N GLY A 21 2.75 -7.01 20.92
CA GLY A 21 3.07 -8.43 20.98
C GLY A 21 3.67 -8.83 22.33
N GLY A 22 4.58 -8.03 22.87
CA GLY A 22 5.19 -8.29 24.17
C GLY A 22 4.19 -8.20 25.32
N TYR A 23 3.26 -7.25 25.29
CA TYR A 23 2.20 -7.13 26.29
C TYR A 23 1.22 -8.32 26.24
N ILE A 24 0.81 -8.73 25.04
CA ILE A 24 -0.05 -9.91 24.83
C ILE A 24 0.69 -11.17 25.29
N GLY A 25 1.96 -11.33 24.93
CA GLY A 25 2.77 -12.48 25.33
C GLY A 25 3.03 -12.54 26.83
N TYR A 26 3.23 -11.40 27.50
CA TYR A 26 3.41 -11.34 28.95
C TYR A 26 2.15 -11.78 29.71
N THR A 27 0.98 -11.32 29.25
CA THR A 27 -0.30 -11.61 29.91
C THR A 27 -0.81 -13.02 29.60
N GLN A 28 -0.64 -13.51 28.37
CA GLN A 28 -1.13 -14.84 27.98
C GLN A 28 -0.16 -15.98 28.34
N ALA A 29 1.15 -15.74 28.44
CA ALA A 29 2.08 -16.79 28.85
C ALA A 29 1.90 -17.22 30.31
N ALA A 30 1.30 -16.37 31.16
CA ALA A 30 0.92 -16.75 32.52
C ALA A 30 -0.28 -17.73 32.55
N ASP A 31 -1.14 -17.70 31.54
CA ASP A 31 -2.43 -18.40 31.53
C ASP A 31 -2.48 -19.65 30.63
N VAL A 32 -1.62 -19.76 29.60
CA VAL A 32 -1.82 -20.74 28.51
C VAL A 32 -0.57 -21.55 28.14
N SER A 33 0.58 -21.36 28.80
CA SER A 33 1.82 -22.08 28.45
C SER A 33 2.71 -22.32 29.67
N GLU A 34 3.48 -23.43 29.68
CA GLU A 34 4.56 -23.67 30.68
C GLU A 34 5.75 -22.70 30.55
N LEU A 35 5.56 -21.58 29.83
CA LEU A 35 6.57 -20.58 29.57
C LEU A 35 6.50 -19.49 30.63
N THR A 36 7.65 -18.99 31.04
CA THR A 36 7.68 -17.82 31.93
C THR A 36 7.07 -16.61 31.21
N PRO A 37 6.36 -15.71 31.93
CA PRO A 37 5.80 -14.48 31.35
C PRO A 37 6.82 -13.65 30.56
N LEU A 38 8.08 -13.68 31.00
CA LEU A 38 9.19 -13.03 30.31
C LEU A 38 9.50 -13.69 28.95
N ALA A 39 9.52 -15.02 28.89
CA ALA A 39 9.74 -15.75 27.64
C ALA A 39 8.59 -15.50 26.63
N GLY A 40 7.34 -15.50 27.11
CA GLY A 40 6.18 -15.15 26.28
C GLY A 40 6.25 -13.75 25.71
N ALA A 41 6.62 -12.77 26.54
CA ALA A 41 6.78 -11.38 26.13
C ALA A 41 7.87 -11.20 25.07
N LEU A 42 9.01 -11.90 25.20
CA LEU A 42 10.10 -11.80 24.23
C LEU A 42 9.74 -12.47 22.89
N ILE A 43 9.07 -13.63 22.92
CA ILE A 43 8.70 -14.36 21.72
C ILE A 43 7.61 -13.60 20.95
N LEU A 44 6.48 -13.26 21.59
CA LEU A 44 5.44 -12.51 20.90
C LEU A 44 5.85 -11.06 20.62
N GLY A 45 6.68 -10.45 21.44
CA GLY A 45 7.28 -9.14 21.16
C GLY A 45 8.18 -9.18 19.93
N GLY A 46 8.99 -10.22 19.77
CA GLY A 46 9.78 -10.44 18.55
C GLY A 46 8.91 -10.63 17.31
N VAL A 47 7.85 -11.45 17.41
CA VAL A 47 6.88 -11.65 16.32
C VAL A 47 6.18 -10.34 15.97
N GLY A 48 5.74 -9.59 16.97
CA GLY A 48 5.10 -8.29 16.81
C GLY A 48 6.03 -7.26 16.15
N LEU A 49 7.33 -7.29 16.48
CA LEU A 49 8.32 -6.44 15.82
C LEU A 49 8.41 -6.70 14.32
N VAL A 50 8.50 -7.97 13.94
CA VAL A 50 8.59 -8.39 12.53
C VAL A 50 7.29 -8.08 11.81
N ALA A 51 6.14 -8.44 12.39
CA ALA A 51 4.84 -8.20 11.79
C ALA A 51 4.54 -6.69 11.62
N GLY A 52 4.85 -5.88 12.63
CA GLY A 52 4.65 -4.43 12.60
C GLY A 52 5.55 -3.74 11.55
N SER A 53 6.83 -4.11 11.49
CA SER A 53 7.77 -3.55 10.52
C SER A 53 7.44 -3.97 9.07
N ALA A 54 7.05 -5.24 8.86
CA ALA A 54 6.60 -5.76 7.57
C ALA A 54 5.28 -5.11 7.11
N GLY A 55 4.30 -4.97 8.01
CA GLY A 55 3.02 -4.31 7.72
C GLY A 55 3.20 -2.87 7.26
N ALA A 56 4.07 -2.11 7.93
CA ALA A 56 4.40 -0.74 7.52
C ALA A 56 5.14 -0.67 6.18
N PHE A 57 6.00 -1.65 5.88
CA PHE A 57 6.66 -1.74 4.59
C PHE A 57 5.66 -2.01 3.45
N LEU A 58 4.73 -2.95 3.66
CA LEU A 58 3.67 -3.25 2.70
C LEU A 58 2.79 -2.04 2.43
N LEU A 59 2.34 -1.37 3.50
CA LEU A 59 1.52 -0.15 3.37
C LEU A 59 2.27 0.96 2.63
N LYS A 60 3.56 1.18 2.96
CA LYS A 60 4.38 2.15 2.24
C LYS A 60 4.51 1.81 0.76
N SER A 61 4.76 0.54 0.44
CA SER A 61 4.93 0.07 -0.94
C SER A 61 3.64 0.26 -1.74
N LEU A 62 2.49 -0.05 -1.13
CA LEU A 62 1.18 0.19 -1.72
C LEU A 62 0.93 1.69 -1.98
N MET A 63 1.21 2.56 -1.00
CA MET A 63 1.04 4.00 -1.17
C MET A 63 1.92 4.57 -2.27
N GLN A 64 3.17 4.10 -2.37
CA GLN A 64 4.07 4.53 -3.43
C GLN A 64 3.61 4.02 -4.80
N PHE A 65 3.08 2.79 -4.87
CA PHE A 65 2.47 2.27 -6.09
C PHE A 65 1.28 3.12 -6.54
N LEU A 66 0.37 3.48 -5.64
CA LEU A 66 -0.78 4.33 -5.94
C LEU A 66 -0.37 5.72 -6.44
N ILE A 67 0.63 6.34 -5.81
CA ILE A 67 1.15 7.65 -6.25
C ILE A 67 1.70 7.55 -7.68
N TYR A 68 2.47 6.50 -8.00
CA TYR A 68 2.97 6.32 -9.36
C TYR A 68 1.86 6.09 -10.38
N LEU A 69 0.80 5.36 -10.01
CA LEU A 69 -0.36 5.16 -10.87
C LEU A 69 -1.06 6.49 -11.17
N ILE A 70 -1.25 7.34 -10.16
CA ILE A 70 -1.82 8.69 -10.34
C ILE A 70 -0.90 9.54 -11.22
N MET A 71 0.41 9.57 -10.94
CA MET A 71 1.37 10.34 -11.74
C MET A 71 1.37 9.88 -13.20
N PHE A 72 1.33 8.57 -13.44
CA PHE A 72 1.24 8.01 -14.78
C PHE A 72 -0.04 8.46 -15.50
N GLY A 73 -1.19 8.39 -14.82
CA GLY A 73 -2.46 8.89 -15.37
C GLY A 73 -2.42 10.38 -15.70
N VAL A 74 -1.82 11.21 -14.84
CA VAL A 74 -1.65 12.65 -15.09
C VAL A 74 -0.78 12.90 -16.31
N LEU A 75 0.33 12.19 -16.46
CA LEU A 75 1.20 12.33 -17.64
C LEU A 75 0.46 11.94 -18.91
N ILE A 76 -0.28 10.83 -18.90
CA ILE A 76 -1.10 10.42 -20.05
C ILE A 76 -2.10 11.50 -20.44
N TYR A 77 -2.77 12.10 -19.45
CA TYR A 77 -3.77 13.14 -19.69
C TYR A 77 -3.14 14.43 -20.25
N VAL A 78 -2.04 14.90 -19.65
CA VAL A 78 -1.35 16.12 -20.09
C VAL A 78 -0.75 15.96 -21.48
N PHE A 79 -0.16 14.80 -21.77
CA PHE A 79 0.48 14.51 -23.05
C PHE A 79 -0.45 13.80 -24.05
N GLN A 80 -1.76 13.82 -23.83
CA GLN A 80 -2.73 13.13 -24.69
C GLN A 80 -2.63 13.55 -26.16
N GLY A 81 -2.46 14.85 -26.43
CA GLY A 81 -2.37 15.40 -27.79
C GLY A 81 -1.14 14.87 -28.56
N PRO A 82 0.09 15.02 -28.02
CA PRO A 82 1.28 14.42 -28.63
C PRO A 82 1.18 12.90 -28.81
N ILE A 83 0.60 12.17 -27.84
CA ILE A 83 0.43 10.73 -27.93
C ILE A 83 -0.53 10.37 -29.08
N GLU A 84 -1.66 11.08 -29.18
CA GLU A 84 -2.64 10.87 -30.24
C GLU A 84 -2.09 11.23 -31.62
N GLN A 85 -1.27 12.28 -31.73
CA GLN A 85 -0.60 12.64 -32.98
C GLN A 85 0.41 11.58 -33.45
N LEU A 86 1.04 10.86 -32.52
CA LEU A 86 2.03 9.82 -32.84
C LEU A 86 1.41 8.44 -33.05
N THR A 87 0.32 8.13 -32.35
CA THR A 87 -0.26 6.78 -32.31
C THR A 87 -1.61 6.69 -33.03
N GLY A 88 -2.26 7.82 -33.32
CA GLY A 88 -3.63 7.88 -33.82
C GLY A 88 -4.68 7.48 -32.79
N ILE A 89 -4.29 7.22 -31.54
CA ILE A 89 -5.16 6.71 -30.47
C ILE A 89 -5.18 7.71 -29.32
N ASN A 90 -6.37 8.11 -28.90
CA ASN A 90 -6.52 8.89 -27.67
C ASN A 90 -6.30 7.98 -26.45
N PRO A 91 -5.24 8.19 -25.65
CA PRO A 91 -4.86 7.27 -24.59
C PRO A 91 -5.85 7.28 -23.40
N VAL A 92 -6.58 8.39 -23.22
CA VAL A 92 -7.64 8.49 -22.20
C VAL A 92 -8.82 7.61 -22.59
N GLN A 93 -9.27 7.70 -23.85
CA GLN A 93 -10.36 6.86 -24.36
C GLN A 93 -9.98 5.38 -24.33
N ALA A 94 -8.77 5.03 -24.77
CA ALA A 94 -8.28 3.65 -24.72
C ALA A 94 -8.30 3.07 -23.29
N THR A 95 -7.92 3.88 -22.30
CA THR A 95 -7.97 3.48 -20.89
C THR A 95 -9.42 3.29 -20.42
N LEU A 96 -10.34 4.20 -20.78
CA LEU A 96 -11.76 4.05 -20.45
C LEU A 96 -12.37 2.80 -21.09
N HIS A 97 -12.02 2.48 -22.33
CA HIS A 97 -12.46 1.24 -22.99
C HIS A 97 -11.94 0.01 -22.25
N LEU A 98 -10.65 -0.03 -21.90
CA LEU A 98 -10.09 -1.14 -21.12
C LEU A 98 -10.79 -1.30 -19.77
N LEU A 99 -11.08 -0.21 -19.06
CA LEU A 99 -11.80 -0.23 -17.79
C LEU A 99 -13.23 -0.76 -17.96
N SER A 100 -13.92 -0.34 -19.03
CA SER A 100 -15.23 -0.87 -19.40
C SER A 100 -15.18 -2.37 -19.70
N ASP A 101 -14.15 -2.82 -20.44
CA ASP A 101 -13.99 -4.20 -20.87
C ASP A 101 -13.73 -5.16 -19.70
N ILE A 102 -13.04 -4.69 -18.65
CA ILE A 102 -12.85 -5.45 -17.41
C ILE A 102 -14.05 -5.34 -16.45
N GLY A 103 -15.16 -4.72 -16.89
CA GLY A 103 -16.41 -4.64 -16.14
C GLY A 103 -16.50 -3.50 -15.13
N ILE A 104 -15.58 -2.52 -15.17
CA ILE A 104 -15.66 -1.33 -14.34
C ILE A 104 -16.57 -0.29 -15.02
N PRO A 105 -17.65 0.15 -14.37
CA PRO A 105 -18.60 1.07 -14.98
C PRO A 105 -17.99 2.47 -15.14
N VAL A 106 -17.73 2.87 -16.39
CA VAL A 106 -17.16 4.18 -16.76
C VAL A 106 -18.07 5.04 -17.64
N GLY A 107 -19.34 4.62 -17.83
CA GLY A 107 -20.25 5.12 -18.86
C GLY A 107 -20.58 6.62 -18.83
N SER A 108 -20.48 7.30 -17.67
CA SER A 108 -20.68 8.76 -17.59
C SER A 108 -19.52 9.55 -18.20
N TRP A 109 -18.31 9.00 -18.17
CA TRP A 109 -17.09 9.66 -18.64
C TRP A 109 -16.91 9.54 -20.15
N LEU A 110 -17.23 8.37 -20.73
CA LEU A 110 -17.18 8.13 -22.17
C LEU A 110 -18.09 9.08 -22.97
N LYS A 111 -19.25 9.46 -22.40
CA LYS A 111 -20.22 10.36 -23.04
C LYS A 111 -19.79 11.84 -23.01
N SER A 112 -18.89 12.23 -22.10
CA SER A 112 -18.45 13.62 -21.91
C SER A 112 -17.25 14.02 -22.78
N THR A 113 -16.48 13.05 -23.28
CA THR A 113 -15.29 13.30 -24.12
C THR A 113 -15.54 13.09 -25.62
N GLY A 114 -16.77 12.77 -26.02
CA GLY A 114 -17.18 12.55 -27.41
C GLY A 114 -17.92 13.72 -28.05
N GLY A 115 -17.49 14.96 -27.77
CA GLY A 115 -18.02 16.18 -28.38
C GLY A 115 -16.98 16.90 -29.22
#